data_AF-A0A084AEZ8-F1
#
_entry.id   AF-A0A084AEZ8-F1
#
_cell.length_a   1.000
_cell.length_b   1.000
_cell.length_c   1.000
_cell.angle_alpha   90.00
_cell.angle_beta   90.00
_cell.angle_gamma   90.00
#
_symmetry.space_group_name_H-M   'P 1'
#
loop_
_entity.id
_entity.type
_entity.pdbx_description
1 polymer ?
#
loop_
_entity_poly.entity_id
_entity_poly.type
_entity_poly.pdbx_seq_one_letter_code
_entity_poly.pdbx_strand_id
1 'polypeptide(L)'
;MLSIIRCLLGIPPNATSSLIEQYDVYPLHLLDNLSDVYELTPVLLMRFNDVLDAEMLHQALVKLLSTGDWRKMAGRFRQNAIGVLEVHVPHEFSLQVPAVRYKHTNFDMDPNEHPLGRLLPHVTTYPSLQHSCGHFRDFCSSTDAPGHMADYFTSDEPPIALRVTSFRDSTLVAVSWSHTIADAMAFRDLVSAWCQVLAGNEDLVPQVLGAWQDAAASIWEAQAPNPEPYIWKSKMLTGLQFFRFALRFVWLLCTQRSVGARTLFITASLVANLRDRASAEVPDASFISDGDVLSVWLSRLIVSVNEWTGPVTLLNVVDIRSRLPSVFEKPGVYLQNLTMPSFVFLESSVIKNSALGLLASHVCNSISLNARRLQ
;
A
#
# COMPACT_ATOMS: atom_id res chain seq x y z
N MET A 1 11.21 -37.30 -8.45
CA MET A 1 11.13 -38.26 -7.33
C MET A 1 12.32 -38.17 -6.36
N LEU A 2 13.58 -38.06 -6.82
CA LEU A 2 14.74 -37.98 -5.92
C LEU A 2 14.80 -36.73 -5.00
N SER A 3 14.17 -35.59 -5.35
CA SER A 3 14.14 -34.42 -4.46
C SER A 3 13.13 -34.55 -3.31
N ILE A 4 12.07 -35.34 -3.48
CA ILE A 4 11.06 -35.60 -2.43
C ILE A 4 11.66 -36.50 -1.34
N ILE A 5 12.51 -37.45 -1.73
CA ILE A 5 13.22 -38.34 -0.79
C ILE A 5 14.29 -37.56 0.01
N ARG A 6 14.94 -36.56 -0.58
CA ARG A 6 15.91 -35.69 0.14
C ARG A 6 15.25 -34.84 1.23
N CYS A 7 14.04 -34.34 0.97
CA CYS A 7 13.29 -33.54 1.95
C CYS A 7 12.83 -34.38 3.17
N LEU A 8 12.58 -35.68 2.98
CA LEU A 8 12.18 -36.60 4.05
C LEU A 8 13.35 -37.07 4.93
N LEU A 9 14.59 -36.94 4.47
CA LEU A 9 15.79 -37.45 5.17
C LEU A 9 16.56 -36.36 5.95
N GLY A 10 16.08 -35.11 5.98
CA GLY A 10 16.71 -34.04 6.75
C GLY A 10 18.16 -33.71 6.33
N ILE A 11 18.55 -34.10 5.10
CA ILE A 11 19.86 -33.76 4.55
C ILE A 11 19.73 -32.34 3.96
N PRO A 12 20.36 -31.32 4.57
CA PRO A 12 20.26 -29.96 4.05
C PRO A 12 20.81 -29.94 2.62
N PRO A 13 20.20 -29.17 1.69
CA PRO A 13 20.89 -28.86 0.45
C PRO A 13 22.22 -28.22 0.84
N ASN A 14 23.32 -28.61 0.18
CA ASN A 14 24.56 -27.87 0.27
C ASN A 14 24.26 -26.45 -0.19
N ALA A 15 23.98 -25.56 0.77
CA ALA A 15 23.96 -24.14 0.54
C ALA A 15 25.35 -23.83 0.00
N THR A 16 25.40 -23.36 -1.25
CA THR A 16 26.58 -22.72 -1.82
C THR A 16 26.95 -21.56 -0.91
N SER A 17 27.85 -21.84 0.03
CA SER A 17 28.33 -20.98 1.11
C SER A 17 29.01 -19.69 0.63
N SER A 18 29.24 -19.52 -0.68
CA SER A 18 29.92 -18.36 -1.23
C SER A 18 29.02 -17.16 -1.52
N LEU A 19 27.70 -17.31 -1.54
CA LEU A 19 26.76 -16.21 -1.81
C LEU A 19 26.30 -15.48 -0.54
N ILE A 20 26.36 -16.11 0.64
CA ILE A 20 25.88 -15.51 1.90
C ILE A 20 26.83 -14.39 2.38
N GLU A 21 28.10 -14.39 1.96
CA GLU A 21 29.07 -13.36 2.36
C GLU A 21 28.88 -11.99 1.68
N GLN A 22 27.95 -11.85 0.71
CA GLN A 22 27.77 -10.62 -0.09
C GLN A 22 26.46 -9.86 0.19
N TYR A 23 25.63 -10.35 1.11
CA TYR A 23 24.31 -9.79 1.36
C TYR A 23 24.04 -9.62 2.85
N ASP A 24 23.38 -8.52 3.17
CA ASP A 24 22.69 -8.34 4.44
C ASP A 24 21.28 -8.91 4.32
N VAL A 25 20.89 -9.77 5.27
CA VAL A 25 19.60 -10.47 5.24
C VAL A 25 18.64 -9.82 6.24
N TYR A 26 17.63 -9.13 5.71
CA TYR A 26 16.58 -8.51 6.49
C TYR A 26 15.36 -9.43 6.59
N PRO A 27 14.76 -9.58 7.78
CA PRO A 27 13.52 -10.34 7.94
C PRO A 27 12.32 -9.57 7.36
N LEU A 28 11.29 -10.33 6.97
CA LEU A 28 9.94 -9.80 6.81
C LEU A 28 9.12 -10.13 8.04
N HIS A 29 8.33 -9.14 8.46
CA HIS A 29 7.59 -9.17 9.72
C HIS A 29 6.18 -9.72 9.52
N LEU A 30 5.42 -9.90 10.61
CA LEU A 30 4.14 -10.60 10.59
C LEU A 30 3.16 -10.10 9.51
N LEU A 31 3.03 -8.78 9.36
CA LEU A 31 2.11 -8.15 8.39
C LEU A 31 2.70 -8.07 6.98
N ASP A 32 4.02 -8.12 6.85
CA ASP A 32 4.71 -8.17 5.55
C ASP A 32 4.62 -9.57 4.92
N ASN A 33 4.51 -10.61 5.74
CA ASN A 33 4.54 -12.02 5.34
C ASN A 33 3.12 -12.59 5.09
N LEU A 34 2.12 -11.72 4.90
CA LEU A 34 0.75 -12.13 4.56
C LEU A 34 0.64 -12.42 3.06
N SER A 35 0.02 -13.54 2.68
CA SER A 35 -0.16 -13.91 1.27
C SER A 35 -0.83 -12.84 0.43
N ASP A 36 -1.73 -12.06 1.04
CA ASP A 36 -2.49 -11.02 0.35
C ASP A 36 -1.62 -9.84 -0.12
N VAL A 37 -0.47 -9.57 0.53
CA VAL A 37 0.43 -8.48 0.15
C VAL A 37 1.49 -8.89 -0.87
N TYR A 38 1.65 -10.19 -1.14
CA TYR A 38 2.64 -10.72 -2.08
C TYR A 38 2.30 -10.40 -3.54
N GLU A 39 1.00 -10.33 -3.83
CA GLU A 39 0.47 -10.12 -5.18
C GLU A 39 0.08 -8.66 -5.44
N LEU A 40 0.47 -7.75 -4.53
CA LEU A 40 0.14 -6.33 -4.62
C LEU A 40 1.39 -5.52 -4.96
N THR A 41 1.36 -4.86 -6.11
CA THR A 41 2.37 -3.88 -6.52
C THR A 41 1.72 -2.49 -6.67
N PRO A 42 1.64 -1.71 -5.57
CA PRO A 42 1.22 -0.32 -5.65
C PRO A 42 2.06 0.50 -6.64
N VAL A 43 1.42 1.47 -7.27
CA VAL A 43 2.10 2.47 -8.11
C VAL A 43 1.54 3.85 -7.82
N LEU A 44 2.43 4.81 -7.57
CA LEU A 44 2.11 6.23 -7.61
C LEU A 44 2.59 6.82 -8.94
N LEU A 45 1.68 7.41 -9.71
CA LEU A 45 1.99 8.20 -10.91
C LEU A 45 1.80 9.69 -10.59
N MET A 46 2.89 10.44 -10.64
CA MET A 46 2.91 11.89 -10.41
C MET A 46 3.14 12.63 -11.72
N ARG A 47 2.46 13.76 -11.90
CA ARG A 47 2.69 14.70 -13.01
C ARG A 47 3.25 16.00 -12.45
N PHE A 48 4.34 16.46 -13.03
CA PHE A 48 4.94 17.76 -12.80
C PHE A 48 4.78 18.58 -14.08
N ASN A 49 4.33 19.83 -13.96
CA ASN A 49 4.21 20.75 -15.10
C ASN A 49 5.53 21.46 -15.42
N ASP A 50 6.64 20.81 -15.05
CA ASP A 50 8.01 21.23 -15.28
C ASP A 50 8.79 20.03 -15.81
N VAL A 51 9.83 20.29 -16.59
CA VAL A 51 10.76 19.26 -17.06
C VAL A 51 11.79 18.99 -15.98
N LEU A 52 11.63 17.87 -15.26
CA LEU A 52 12.54 17.48 -14.20
C LEU A 52 13.76 16.74 -14.76
N ASP A 53 14.89 16.84 -14.06
CA ASP A 53 16.09 16.04 -14.36
C ASP A 53 15.88 14.59 -13.91
N ALA A 54 15.70 13.70 -14.88
CA ALA A 54 15.43 12.29 -14.64
C ALA A 54 16.59 11.56 -13.96
N GLU A 55 17.83 11.96 -14.22
CA GLU A 55 19.02 11.33 -13.64
C GLU A 55 19.22 11.81 -12.21
N MET A 56 18.97 13.09 -11.92
CA MET A 56 18.98 13.61 -10.55
C MET A 56 17.95 12.90 -9.66
N LEU A 57 16.73 12.67 -10.18
CA LEU A 57 15.70 11.87 -9.50
C LEU A 57 16.21 10.47 -9.18
N HIS A 58 16.77 9.79 -10.17
CA HIS A 58 17.29 8.43 -10.03
C HIS A 58 18.44 8.34 -9.02
N GLN A 59 19.46 9.19 -9.17
CA GLN A 59 20.63 9.20 -8.30
C GLN A 59 20.27 9.50 -6.85
N ALA A 60 19.36 10.45 -6.60
CA ALA A 60 18.90 10.75 -5.25
C ALA A 60 18.14 9.57 -4.62
N LEU A 61 17.35 8.83 -5.42
CA LEU A 61 16.65 7.63 -4.92
C LEU A 61 17.64 6.52 -4.59
N VAL A 62 18.60 6.25 -5.47
CA VAL A 62 19.68 5.27 -5.23
C VAL A 62 20.47 5.64 -3.97
N LYS A 63 20.78 6.93 -3.79
CA LYS A 63 21.49 7.43 -2.62
C LYS A 63 20.69 7.22 -1.32
N LEU A 64 19.40 7.54 -1.33
CA LEU A 64 18.51 7.24 -0.20
C LEU A 64 18.50 5.75 0.12
N LEU A 65 18.30 4.91 -0.89
CA LEU A 65 18.31 3.44 -0.76
C LEU A 65 19.68 2.87 -0.38
N SER A 66 20.75 3.66 -0.41
CA SER A 66 22.07 3.26 0.08
C SER A 66 22.36 3.75 1.49
N THR A 67 21.43 4.50 2.11
CA THR A 67 21.63 5.16 3.41
C THR A 67 21.05 4.33 4.55
N GLY A 68 21.91 3.80 5.43
CA GLY A 68 21.48 3.04 6.60
C GLY A 68 20.56 1.87 6.24
N ASP A 69 19.44 1.74 6.95
CA ASP A 69 18.49 0.63 6.77
C ASP A 69 17.41 0.90 5.70
N TRP A 70 17.43 2.05 5.01
CA TRP A 70 16.58 2.29 3.82
C TRP A 70 16.86 1.28 2.71
N ARG A 71 18.08 0.74 2.68
CA ARG A 71 18.53 -0.31 1.76
C ARG A 71 17.70 -1.58 1.77
N LYS A 72 16.94 -1.84 2.84
CA LYS A 72 15.94 -2.92 2.85
C LYS A 72 15.04 -2.83 1.62
N MET A 73 14.57 -1.63 1.25
CA MET A 73 13.68 -1.42 0.09
C MET A 73 14.33 -1.74 -1.26
N ALA A 74 15.65 -1.80 -1.32
CA ALA A 74 16.44 -2.12 -2.50
C ALA A 74 16.92 -3.58 -2.56
N GLY A 75 16.48 -4.42 -1.62
CA GLY A 75 16.88 -5.82 -1.54
C GLY A 75 16.25 -6.72 -2.60
N ARG A 76 16.33 -8.03 -2.37
CA ARG A 76 15.82 -9.09 -3.24
C ARG A 76 15.04 -10.09 -2.43
N PHE A 77 13.82 -10.39 -2.84
CA PHE A 77 13.04 -11.42 -2.17
C PHE A 77 13.65 -12.80 -2.41
N ARG A 78 13.83 -13.54 -1.33
CA ARG A 78 14.33 -14.91 -1.32
C ARG A 78 13.58 -15.73 -0.30
N GLN A 79 13.51 -17.04 -0.54
CA GLN A 79 13.05 -17.99 0.47
C GLN A 79 14.26 -18.67 1.10
N ASN A 80 14.27 -18.72 2.42
CA ASN A 80 15.28 -19.48 3.15
C ASN A 80 14.97 -21.00 3.10
N ALA A 81 15.84 -21.80 3.72
CA ALA A 81 15.75 -23.26 3.68
C ALA A 81 14.45 -23.85 4.26
N ILE A 82 13.73 -23.09 5.09
CA ILE A 82 12.45 -23.48 5.70
C ILE A 82 11.25 -22.84 5.00
N GLY A 83 11.47 -22.12 3.89
CA GLY A 83 10.42 -21.53 3.05
C GLY A 83 9.90 -20.18 3.53
N VAL A 84 10.57 -19.54 4.49
CA VAL A 84 10.22 -18.19 4.96
C VAL A 84 10.82 -17.14 4.03
N LEU A 85 10.05 -16.09 3.74
CA LEU A 85 10.45 -15.01 2.85
C LEU A 85 11.37 -14.02 3.59
N GLU A 86 12.49 -13.68 2.97
CA GLU A 86 13.52 -12.77 3.47
C GLU A 86 13.92 -11.78 2.38
N VAL A 87 14.55 -10.67 2.79
CA VAL A 87 15.04 -9.64 1.88
C VAL A 87 16.57 -9.63 1.92
N HIS A 88 17.19 -10.08 0.83
CA HIS A 88 18.64 -10.11 0.67
C HIS A 88 19.10 -8.80 0.03
N VAL A 89 19.87 -8.00 0.75
CA VAL A 89 20.36 -6.70 0.27
C VAL A 89 21.85 -6.81 -0.05
N PRO A 90 22.27 -6.60 -1.30
CA PRO A 90 23.68 -6.56 -1.66
C PRO A 90 24.43 -5.51 -0.84
N HIS A 91 25.70 -5.74 -0.51
CA HIS A 91 26.55 -4.74 0.15
C HIS A 91 26.77 -3.49 -0.70
N GLU A 92 26.85 -3.65 -2.02
CA GLU A 92 27.01 -2.55 -2.97
C GLU A 92 26.02 -2.71 -4.12
N PHE A 93 25.45 -1.58 -4.57
CA PHE A 93 24.61 -1.53 -5.76
C PHE A 93 25.46 -1.20 -6.99
N SER A 94 25.15 -1.85 -8.11
CA SER A 94 25.83 -1.67 -9.39
C SER A 94 24.83 -1.66 -10.54
N LEU A 95 25.31 -1.47 -11.77
CA LEU A 95 24.43 -1.59 -12.95
C LEU A 95 23.89 -3.01 -13.12
N GLN A 96 24.63 -4.03 -12.68
CA GLN A 96 24.21 -5.43 -12.74
C GLN A 96 23.27 -5.80 -11.58
N VAL A 97 23.44 -5.13 -10.43
CA VAL A 97 22.61 -5.34 -9.23
C VAL A 97 22.09 -3.97 -8.75
N PRO A 98 21.10 -3.40 -9.45
CA PRO A 98 20.67 -2.03 -9.19
C PRO A 98 19.83 -1.93 -7.90
N ALA A 99 19.90 -0.79 -7.22
CA ALA A 99 19.07 -0.51 -6.04
C ALA A 99 17.58 -0.37 -6.40
N VAL A 100 17.31 0.13 -7.62
CA VAL A 100 15.97 0.40 -8.13
C VAL A 100 15.93 0.04 -9.61
N ARG A 101 14.82 -0.54 -10.07
CA ARG A 101 14.58 -0.77 -11.49
C ARG A 101 14.27 0.58 -12.14
N TYR A 102 15.22 1.15 -12.88
CA TYR A 102 15.09 2.48 -13.46
C TYR A 102 14.82 2.45 -14.96
N LYS A 103 13.93 3.34 -15.43
CA LYS A 103 13.75 3.62 -16.85
C LYS A 103 13.38 5.07 -17.08
N HIS A 104 14.15 5.74 -17.95
CA HIS A 104 13.80 7.05 -18.50
C HIS A 104 13.29 6.91 -19.93
N THR A 105 12.23 7.62 -20.27
CA THR A 105 11.71 7.75 -21.64
C THR A 105 11.52 9.23 -21.93
N ASN A 106 12.03 9.69 -23.07
CA ASN A 106 11.88 11.07 -23.50
C ASN A 106 11.05 11.13 -24.78
N PHE A 107 10.02 11.97 -24.77
CA PHE A 107 9.20 12.26 -25.93
C PHE A 107 9.39 13.72 -26.33
N ASP A 108 9.82 13.96 -27.56
CA ASP A 108 9.85 15.30 -28.16
C ASP A 108 8.45 15.71 -28.64
N MET A 109 7.50 15.73 -27.71
CA MET A 109 6.11 16.14 -27.92
C MET A 109 5.51 16.71 -26.64
N ASP A 110 4.40 17.42 -26.79
CA ASP A 110 3.60 17.86 -25.65
C ASP A 110 2.72 16.68 -25.18
N PRO A 111 2.34 16.58 -23.89
CA PRO A 111 1.50 15.50 -23.41
C PRO A 111 0.18 15.37 -24.17
N ASN A 112 -0.38 16.50 -24.63
CA ASN A 112 -1.62 16.55 -25.39
C ASN A 112 -1.52 15.94 -26.79
N GLU A 113 -0.30 15.83 -27.33
CA GLU A 113 -0.02 15.18 -28.61
C GLU A 113 0.12 13.65 -28.44
N HIS A 114 0.51 13.20 -27.24
CA HIS A 114 0.68 11.79 -26.93
C HIS A 114 -0.68 11.07 -26.75
N PRO A 115 -0.91 9.89 -27.38
CA PRO A 115 -2.19 9.19 -27.35
C PRO A 115 -2.74 8.91 -25.94
N LEU A 116 -1.87 8.57 -24.99
CA LEU A 116 -2.22 8.39 -23.57
C LEU A 116 -2.02 9.67 -22.74
N GLY A 117 -1.12 10.56 -23.15
CA GLY A 117 -0.76 11.76 -22.37
C GLY A 117 -1.92 12.75 -22.33
N ARG A 118 -2.64 12.89 -23.44
CA ARG A 118 -3.85 13.72 -23.57
C ARG A 118 -5.02 13.28 -22.70
N LEU A 119 -4.95 12.07 -22.13
CA LEU A 119 -5.99 11.50 -21.27
C LEU A 119 -5.67 11.68 -19.78
N LEU A 120 -4.48 12.20 -19.44
CA LEU A 120 -4.09 12.47 -18.06
C LEU A 120 -5.13 13.37 -17.38
N PRO A 121 -5.38 13.18 -16.07
CA PRO A 121 -6.37 13.96 -15.37
C PRO A 121 -6.10 15.46 -15.49
N HIS A 122 -7.17 16.22 -15.75
CA HIS A 122 -7.15 17.68 -15.75
C HIS A 122 -7.92 18.22 -14.56
N VAL A 123 -7.48 19.36 -14.02
CA VAL A 123 -8.19 20.05 -12.94
C VAL A 123 -9.53 20.54 -13.46
N THR A 124 -10.62 20.15 -12.80
CA THR A 124 -11.97 20.61 -13.11
C THR A 124 -12.53 21.46 -11.97
N THR A 125 -13.46 22.37 -12.26
CA THR A 125 -14.14 23.20 -11.25
C THR A 125 -15.33 22.48 -10.60
N TYR A 126 -15.70 21.31 -11.12
CA TYR A 126 -16.79 20.47 -10.66
C TYR A 126 -16.32 19.02 -10.50
N PRO A 127 -17.00 18.17 -9.70
CA PRO A 127 -16.67 16.76 -9.59
C PRO A 127 -16.72 16.06 -10.95
N SER A 128 -15.69 15.28 -11.29
CA SER A 128 -15.56 14.68 -12.61
C SER A 128 -15.04 13.24 -12.54
N LEU A 129 -15.47 12.40 -13.48
CA LEU A 129 -14.93 11.06 -13.66
C LEU A 129 -13.72 11.14 -14.58
N GLN A 130 -12.60 10.64 -14.10
CA GLN A 130 -11.31 10.61 -14.76
C GLN A 130 -10.88 9.16 -15.01
N HIS A 131 -9.93 8.98 -15.91
CA HIS A 131 -9.30 7.68 -16.11
C HIS A 131 -8.60 7.21 -14.83
N SER A 132 -8.68 5.90 -14.55
CA SER A 132 -7.98 5.30 -13.42
C SER A 132 -6.48 5.17 -13.71
N CYS A 133 -5.66 5.03 -12.65
CA CYS A 133 -4.22 4.81 -12.79
C CYS A 133 -3.90 3.61 -13.71
N GLY A 134 -4.73 2.56 -13.68
CA GLY A 134 -4.59 1.39 -14.55
C GLY A 134 -4.70 1.69 -16.06
N HIS A 135 -5.31 2.82 -16.44
CA HIS A 135 -5.35 3.28 -17.83
C HIS A 135 -3.99 3.80 -18.33
N PHE A 136 -3.11 4.20 -17.41
CA PHE A 136 -1.80 4.75 -17.67
C PHE A 136 -0.67 3.76 -17.41
N ARG A 137 -0.97 2.44 -17.49
CA ARG A 137 -0.02 1.37 -17.17
C ARG A 137 1.32 1.52 -17.89
N ASP A 138 1.33 1.98 -19.13
CA ASP A 138 2.53 2.15 -19.93
C ASP A 138 3.49 3.23 -19.39
N PHE A 139 2.95 4.22 -18.66
CA PHE A 139 3.73 5.20 -17.90
C PHE A 139 4.18 4.70 -16.52
N CYS A 140 3.55 3.64 -16.03
CA CYS A 140 3.74 3.11 -14.68
C CYS A 140 4.72 1.96 -14.61
N SER A 141 4.61 0.99 -15.52
CA SER A 141 5.37 -0.26 -15.47
C SER A 141 5.79 -0.74 -16.86
N SER A 142 6.81 -1.59 -16.90
CA SER A 142 7.21 -2.28 -18.13
C SER A 142 6.48 -3.61 -18.25
N THR A 143 6.29 -4.12 -19.46
CA THR A 143 5.68 -5.43 -19.71
C THR A 143 6.51 -6.60 -19.16
N ASP A 144 7.80 -6.39 -18.91
CA ASP A 144 8.75 -7.36 -18.35
C ASP A 144 9.00 -7.15 -16.85
N ALA A 145 8.29 -6.24 -16.20
CA ALA A 145 8.40 -6.07 -14.75
C ALA A 145 7.79 -7.29 -14.03
N PRO A 146 8.34 -7.69 -12.86
CA PRO A 146 7.74 -8.72 -12.02
C PRO A 146 6.26 -8.41 -11.74
N GLY A 147 5.39 -9.36 -12.06
CA GLY A 147 3.94 -9.25 -11.83
C GLY A 147 3.47 -10.03 -10.61
N HIS A 148 4.23 -11.06 -10.21
CA HIS A 148 3.94 -11.95 -9.10
C HIS A 148 5.16 -12.11 -8.20
N MET A 149 4.94 -12.51 -6.94
CA MET A 149 6.04 -12.78 -6.01
C MET A 149 7.04 -13.82 -6.55
N ALA A 150 6.54 -14.83 -7.28
CA ALA A 150 7.37 -15.86 -7.90
C ALA A 150 8.36 -15.31 -8.93
N ASP A 151 8.01 -14.23 -9.62
CA ASP A 151 8.88 -13.63 -10.64
C ASP A 151 10.17 -13.09 -10.00
N TYR A 152 10.07 -12.48 -8.81
CA TYR A 152 11.20 -11.96 -8.04
C TYR A 152 12.22 -13.02 -7.62
N PHE A 153 11.79 -14.28 -7.45
CA PHE A 153 12.70 -15.38 -7.12
C PHE A 153 13.61 -15.77 -8.28
N THR A 154 13.22 -15.42 -9.52
CA THR A 154 13.95 -15.80 -10.72
C THR A 154 14.63 -14.62 -11.41
N SER A 155 14.09 -13.40 -11.28
CA SER A 155 14.55 -12.22 -12.00
C SER A 155 15.69 -11.48 -11.30
N ASP A 156 15.87 -11.71 -9.99
CA ASP A 156 16.80 -10.93 -9.17
C ASP A 156 16.58 -9.41 -9.28
N GLU A 157 15.31 -8.99 -9.36
CA GLU A 157 14.91 -7.60 -9.48
C GLU A 157 14.64 -6.97 -8.10
N PRO A 158 14.95 -5.66 -7.92
CA PRO A 158 14.54 -4.94 -6.72
C PRO A 158 13.00 -4.84 -6.64
N PRO A 159 12.42 -4.81 -5.43
CA PRO A 159 10.98 -4.67 -5.25
C PRO A 159 10.50 -3.23 -5.45
N ILE A 160 11.35 -2.32 -5.92
CA ILE A 160 11.03 -0.92 -6.22
C ILE A 160 11.48 -0.56 -7.64
N ALA A 161 10.65 0.19 -8.37
CA ALA A 161 10.97 0.70 -9.69
C ALA A 161 10.65 2.19 -9.79
N LEU A 162 11.49 2.91 -10.53
CA LEU A 162 11.33 4.32 -10.86
C LEU A 162 11.26 4.44 -12.38
N ARG A 163 10.17 5.03 -12.88
CA ARG A 163 10.02 5.37 -14.29
C ARG A 163 9.82 6.87 -14.43
N VAL A 164 10.63 7.48 -15.27
CA VAL A 164 10.51 8.90 -15.61
C VAL A 164 10.14 9.01 -17.08
N THR A 165 9.09 9.76 -17.39
CA THR A 165 8.68 10.08 -18.76
C THR A 165 8.72 11.59 -18.94
N SER A 166 9.66 12.08 -19.74
CA SER A 166 9.78 13.50 -20.06
C SER A 166 9.01 13.83 -21.34
N PHE A 167 8.21 14.87 -21.28
CA PHE A 167 7.63 15.59 -22.42
C PHE A 167 8.34 16.96 -22.54
N ARG A 168 8.02 17.75 -23.58
CA ARG A 168 8.64 19.08 -23.75
C ARG A 168 8.37 20.05 -22.59
N ASP A 169 7.20 19.96 -21.97
CA ASP A 169 6.72 20.91 -20.96
C ASP A 169 6.43 20.29 -19.59
N SER A 170 6.64 18.98 -19.43
CA SER A 170 6.22 18.26 -18.22
C SER A 170 6.96 16.95 -18.04
N THR A 171 6.90 16.43 -16.81
CA THR A 171 7.48 15.13 -16.49
C THR A 171 6.48 14.30 -15.71
N LEU A 172 6.34 13.04 -16.12
CA LEU A 172 5.67 12.02 -15.33
C LEU A 172 6.71 11.22 -14.56
N VAL A 173 6.47 11.04 -13.26
CA VAL A 173 7.30 10.22 -12.39
C VAL A 173 6.42 9.13 -11.80
N ALA A 174 6.68 7.88 -12.17
CA ALA A 174 6.02 6.73 -11.60
C ALA A 174 6.96 5.97 -10.68
N VAL A 175 6.50 5.68 -9.47
CA VAL A 175 7.20 4.82 -8.53
C VAL A 175 6.28 3.64 -8.20
N SER A 176 6.75 2.44 -8.48
CA SER A 176 6.07 1.20 -8.11
C SER A 176 6.88 0.44 -7.09
N TRP A 177 6.23 -0.22 -6.13
CA TRP A 177 6.91 -1.07 -5.16
C TRP A 177 6.08 -2.30 -4.81
N SER A 178 6.70 -3.35 -4.27
CA SER A 178 5.97 -4.48 -3.70
C SER A 178 5.39 -4.10 -2.34
N HIS A 179 4.09 -4.34 -2.14
CA HIS A 179 3.43 -4.09 -0.86
C HIS A 179 3.99 -4.97 0.26
N THR A 180 4.71 -6.04 -0.07
CA THR A 180 5.44 -6.89 0.90
C THR A 180 6.49 -6.10 1.68
N ILE A 181 7.08 -5.05 1.10
CA ILE A 181 8.19 -4.32 1.76
C ILE A 181 7.76 -3.05 2.48
N ALA A 182 6.63 -2.47 2.06
CA ALA A 182 6.13 -1.21 2.61
C ALA A 182 4.65 -0.99 2.33
N ASP A 183 3.94 -0.46 3.31
CA ASP A 183 2.59 0.09 3.12
C ASP A 183 2.63 1.52 2.56
N ALA A 184 1.45 2.10 2.33
CA ALA A 184 1.34 3.45 1.79
C ALA A 184 1.94 4.56 2.68
N MET A 185 2.00 4.35 4.00
CA MET A 185 2.52 5.34 4.94
C MET A 185 4.05 5.32 4.94
N ALA A 186 4.64 4.14 4.90
CA ALA A 186 6.06 3.96 4.65
C ALA A 186 6.47 4.54 3.29
N PHE A 187 5.64 4.39 2.26
CA PHE A 187 5.88 5.01 0.96
C PHE A 187 5.84 6.55 1.00
N ARG A 188 4.91 7.16 1.76
CA ARG A 188 4.93 8.61 2.02
C ARG A 188 6.27 9.03 2.64
N ASP A 189 6.76 8.27 3.61
CA ASP A 189 8.01 8.56 4.30
C ASP A 189 9.22 8.40 3.36
N LEU A 190 9.20 7.41 2.45
CA LEU A 190 10.16 7.26 1.36
C LEU A 190 10.20 8.51 0.47
N VAL A 191 9.04 8.98 0.00
CA VAL A 191 8.97 10.19 -0.85
C VAL A 191 9.50 11.42 -0.11
N SER A 192 9.14 11.58 1.16
CA SER A 192 9.63 12.68 2.00
C SER A 192 11.15 12.65 2.16
N ALA A 193 11.73 11.49 2.50
CA ALA A 193 13.17 11.32 2.63
C ALA A 193 13.89 11.51 1.28
N TRP A 194 13.29 11.04 0.18
CA TRP A 194 13.83 11.22 -1.16
C TRP A 194 13.89 12.71 -1.54
N CYS A 195 12.85 13.48 -1.20
CA CYS A 195 12.88 14.93 -1.33
C CYS A 195 13.99 15.60 -0.50
N GLN A 196 14.30 15.10 0.71
CA GLN A 196 15.43 15.63 1.50
C GLN A 196 16.77 15.38 0.81
N VAL A 197 16.99 14.19 0.27
CA VAL A 197 18.21 13.87 -0.50
C VAL A 197 18.31 14.73 -1.76
N LEU A 198 17.21 14.92 -2.49
CA LEU A 198 17.14 15.82 -3.65
C LEU A 198 17.48 17.27 -3.28
N ALA A 199 17.11 17.71 -2.07
CA ALA A 199 17.43 19.05 -1.56
C ALA A 199 18.87 19.17 -0.99
N GLY A 200 19.65 18.09 -0.97
CA GLY A 200 20.99 18.05 -0.37
C GLY A 200 20.99 17.99 1.16
N ASN A 201 19.84 17.71 1.79
CA ASN A 201 19.67 17.66 3.25
C ASN A 201 19.75 16.22 3.78
N GLU A 202 20.82 15.51 3.44
CA GLU A 202 20.98 14.08 3.79
C GLU A 202 21.01 13.84 5.30
N ASP A 203 21.52 14.80 6.07
CA ASP A 203 21.54 14.75 7.53
C ASP A 203 20.13 14.76 8.15
N LEU A 204 19.11 15.17 7.37
CA LEU A 204 17.70 15.16 7.80
C LEU A 204 16.97 13.86 7.42
N VAL A 205 17.62 12.92 6.73
CA VAL A 205 17.03 11.62 6.40
C VAL A 205 16.84 10.83 7.70
N PRO A 206 15.60 10.47 8.06
CA PRO A 206 15.34 9.78 9.32
C PRO A 206 15.88 8.35 9.28
N GLN A 207 16.26 7.84 10.44
CA GLN A 207 16.65 6.43 10.60
C GLN A 207 15.44 5.52 10.44
N VAL A 208 15.65 4.34 9.84
CA VAL A 208 14.62 3.30 9.76
C VAL A 208 14.59 2.51 11.06
N LEU A 209 13.41 2.42 11.65
CA LEU A 209 13.12 1.65 12.85
C LEU A 209 12.69 0.24 12.46
N GLY A 210 13.05 -0.74 13.29
CA GLY A 210 12.53 -2.10 13.17
C GLY A 210 13.02 -2.89 11.96
N ALA A 211 14.10 -2.45 11.29
CA ALA A 211 14.56 -3.10 10.06
C ALA A 211 15.00 -4.56 10.29
N TRP A 212 15.76 -4.79 11.37
CA TRP A 212 16.36 -6.08 11.74
C TRP A 212 15.57 -6.86 12.78
N GLN A 213 14.95 -6.16 13.72
CA GLN A 213 14.13 -6.73 14.78
C GLN A 213 12.75 -6.11 14.66
N ASP A 214 11.71 -6.91 14.84
CA ASP A 214 10.37 -6.38 14.71
C ASP A 214 10.05 -5.42 15.86
N ALA A 215 10.00 -4.13 15.55
CA ALA A 215 9.67 -3.11 16.54
C ALA A 215 8.27 -3.37 17.14
N ALA A 216 7.37 -3.93 16.35
CA ALA A 216 5.99 -4.20 16.76
C ALA A 216 5.82 -5.62 17.35
N ALA A 217 6.90 -6.40 17.55
CA ALA A 217 6.87 -7.74 18.17
C ALA A 217 6.01 -7.80 19.44
N SER A 218 6.21 -6.80 20.30
CA SER A 218 5.50 -6.70 21.58
C SER A 218 3.97 -6.64 21.44
N ILE A 219 3.43 -6.23 20.30
CA ILE A 219 1.98 -6.09 20.10
C ILE A 219 1.30 -7.45 19.99
N TRP A 220 1.88 -8.39 19.26
CA TRP A 220 1.28 -9.72 19.04
C TRP A 220 1.90 -10.81 19.91
N GLU A 221 3.09 -10.58 20.48
CA GLU A 221 3.69 -11.48 21.46
C GLU A 221 3.18 -11.24 22.88
N ALA A 222 2.69 -10.02 23.18
CA ALA A 222 2.08 -9.74 24.47
C ALA A 222 0.80 -10.57 24.64
N GLN A 223 0.85 -11.56 25.54
CA GLN A 223 -0.35 -12.21 26.03
C GLN A 223 -1.04 -11.27 27.02
N ALA A 224 -2.16 -10.69 26.60
CA ALA A 224 -3.04 -9.98 27.52
C ALA A 224 -3.47 -10.96 28.64
N PRO A 225 -3.38 -10.59 29.93
CA PRO A 225 -3.67 -11.49 31.05
C PRO A 225 -5.11 -12.02 31.04
N ASN A 226 -6.02 -11.33 30.33
CA ASN A 226 -7.36 -11.82 29.98
C ASN A 226 -7.66 -11.43 28.52
N PRO A 227 -7.41 -12.30 27.53
CA PRO A 227 -7.67 -11.97 26.14
C PRO A 227 -9.18 -11.82 25.93
N GLU A 228 -9.63 -10.60 25.64
CA GLU A 228 -11.02 -10.39 25.22
C GLU A 228 -11.29 -11.15 23.91
N PRO A 229 -12.47 -11.77 23.75
CA PRO A 229 -12.84 -12.35 22.47
C PRO A 229 -12.87 -11.25 21.41
N TYR A 230 -12.35 -11.56 20.22
CA TYR A 230 -12.43 -10.68 19.06
C TYR A 230 -13.88 -10.24 18.83
N ILE A 231 -14.11 -8.92 18.75
CA ILE A 231 -15.46 -8.31 18.69
C ILE A 231 -16.31 -8.84 17.53
N TRP A 232 -15.67 -9.24 16.43
CA TRP A 232 -16.35 -9.79 15.26
C TRP A 232 -16.24 -11.30 15.15
N LYS A 233 -15.90 -12.01 16.23
CA LYS A 233 -15.83 -13.48 16.26
C LYS A 233 -17.14 -14.13 15.76
N SER A 234 -18.29 -13.54 16.10
CA SER A 234 -19.61 -14.00 15.65
C SER A 234 -19.90 -13.73 14.16
N LYS A 235 -19.12 -12.84 13.53
CA LYS A 235 -19.23 -12.48 12.10
C LYS A 235 -18.19 -13.21 11.23
N MET A 236 -17.29 -14.00 11.83
CA MET A 236 -16.30 -14.76 11.08
C MET A 236 -16.98 -15.86 10.25
N LEU A 237 -16.69 -15.87 8.94
CA LEU A 237 -17.18 -16.89 8.03
C LEU A 237 -16.42 -18.20 8.28
N THR A 238 -17.09 -19.17 8.91
CA THR A 238 -16.52 -20.49 9.22
C THR A 238 -17.43 -21.62 8.74
N GLY A 239 -16.84 -22.80 8.51
CA GLY A 239 -17.55 -24.02 8.12
C GLY A 239 -18.46 -23.84 6.89
N LEU A 240 -19.74 -24.18 7.06
CA LEU A 240 -20.72 -24.13 5.95
C LEU A 240 -21.01 -22.71 5.46
N GLN A 241 -20.92 -21.69 6.34
CA GLN A 241 -21.15 -20.30 5.93
C GLN A 241 -20.05 -19.83 4.97
N PHE A 242 -18.80 -20.19 5.25
CA PHE A 242 -17.67 -19.95 4.37
C PHE A 242 -17.85 -20.64 3.01
N PHE A 243 -18.25 -21.92 3.01
CA PHE A 243 -18.48 -22.64 1.76
C PHE A 243 -19.57 -21.98 0.90
N ARG A 244 -20.68 -21.55 1.51
CA ARG A 244 -21.75 -20.83 0.81
C ARG A 244 -21.29 -19.48 0.26
N PHE A 245 -20.47 -18.75 1.03
CA PHE A 245 -19.85 -17.52 0.59
C PHE A 245 -18.92 -17.76 -0.62
N ALA A 246 -18.02 -18.74 -0.53
CA ALA A 246 -17.08 -19.08 -1.59
C ALA A 246 -17.81 -19.44 -2.89
N LEU A 247 -18.87 -20.26 -2.82
CA LEU A 247 -19.67 -20.60 -4.00
C LEU A 247 -20.32 -19.36 -4.64
N ARG A 248 -20.89 -18.47 -3.82
CA ARG A 248 -21.47 -17.21 -4.31
C ARG A 248 -20.41 -16.28 -4.89
N PHE A 249 -19.24 -16.22 -4.28
CA PHE A 249 -18.13 -15.40 -4.74
C PHE A 249 -17.59 -15.90 -6.08
N VAL A 250 -17.38 -17.21 -6.25
CA VAL A 250 -16.99 -17.80 -7.54
C VAL A 250 -18.07 -17.56 -8.60
N TRP A 251 -19.35 -17.75 -8.25
CA TRP A 251 -20.45 -17.43 -9.15
C TRP A 251 -20.43 -15.96 -9.58
N LEU A 252 -20.18 -15.03 -8.65
CA LEU A 252 -20.05 -13.61 -8.93
C LEU A 252 -18.91 -13.34 -9.92
N LEU A 253 -17.72 -13.91 -9.68
CA LEU A 253 -16.56 -13.78 -10.56
C LEU A 253 -16.83 -14.33 -11.96
N CYS A 254 -17.57 -15.43 -12.08
CA CYS A 254 -17.89 -16.03 -13.37
C CYS A 254 -19.03 -15.34 -14.12
N THR A 255 -19.91 -14.61 -13.43
CA THR A 255 -21.14 -14.05 -14.02
C THR A 255 -21.15 -12.54 -14.16
N GLN A 256 -20.39 -11.81 -13.34
CA GLN A 256 -20.29 -10.36 -13.49
C GLN A 256 -19.31 -9.96 -14.60
N ARG A 257 -19.71 -8.93 -15.36
CA ARG A 257 -18.84 -8.30 -16.35
C ARG A 257 -17.67 -7.62 -15.65
N SER A 258 -16.54 -7.50 -16.36
CA SER A 258 -15.37 -6.75 -15.91
C SER A 258 -15.79 -5.35 -15.41
N VAL A 259 -15.60 -5.09 -14.12
CA VAL A 259 -15.83 -3.77 -13.54
C VAL A 259 -14.66 -2.87 -13.96
N GLY A 260 -14.94 -1.86 -14.77
CA GLY A 260 -13.93 -0.87 -15.14
C GLY A 260 -13.65 0.08 -13.98
N ALA A 261 -12.38 0.33 -13.68
CA ALA A 261 -11.99 1.34 -12.71
C ALA A 261 -12.07 2.76 -13.30
N ARG A 262 -12.51 3.72 -12.48
CA ARG A 262 -12.50 5.17 -12.76
C ARG A 262 -12.05 5.91 -11.52
N THR A 263 -11.43 7.08 -11.71
CA THR A 263 -11.08 7.98 -10.61
C THR A 263 -12.15 9.06 -10.51
N LEU A 264 -12.71 9.27 -9.32
CA LEU A 264 -13.63 10.38 -9.08
C LEU A 264 -12.83 11.57 -8.53
N PHE A 265 -12.76 12.66 -9.29
CA PHE A 265 -12.28 13.94 -8.80
C PHE A 265 -13.41 14.62 -8.00
N ILE A 266 -13.09 15.07 -6.79
CA ILE A 266 -14.00 15.77 -5.88
C ILE A 266 -13.34 17.10 -5.53
N THR A 267 -14.08 18.21 -5.65
CA THR A 267 -13.54 19.54 -5.36
C THR A 267 -13.38 19.75 -3.85
N ALA A 268 -12.39 20.55 -3.46
CA ALA A 268 -12.19 20.93 -2.06
C ALA A 268 -13.43 21.60 -1.44
N SER A 269 -14.16 22.40 -2.24
CA SER A 269 -15.41 23.04 -1.81
C SER A 269 -16.52 22.03 -1.51
N LEU A 270 -16.64 20.95 -2.29
CA LEU A 270 -17.61 19.90 -2.03
C LEU A 270 -17.23 19.10 -0.77
N VAL A 271 -15.96 18.77 -0.59
CA VAL A 271 -15.49 18.10 0.63
C VAL A 271 -15.77 18.96 1.86
N ALA A 272 -15.45 20.26 1.81
CA ALA A 272 -15.74 21.19 2.89
C ALA A 272 -17.25 21.28 3.20
N ASN A 273 -18.11 21.37 2.18
CA ASN A 273 -19.55 21.39 2.38
C ASN A 273 -20.07 20.10 3.02
N LEU A 274 -19.56 18.93 2.60
CA LEU A 274 -19.92 17.65 3.20
C LEU A 274 -19.48 17.57 4.66
N ARG A 275 -18.26 18.03 4.98
CA ARG A 275 -17.74 18.11 6.35
C ARG A 275 -18.60 19.03 7.21
N ASP A 276 -18.89 20.25 6.76
CA ASP A 276 -19.66 21.23 7.53
C ASP A 276 -21.09 20.72 7.81
N ARG A 277 -21.72 20.07 6.82
CA ARG A 277 -23.02 19.41 7.00
C ARG A 277 -22.95 18.26 8.01
N ALA A 278 -21.95 17.40 7.91
CA ALA A 278 -21.76 16.28 8.83
C ALA A 278 -21.54 16.79 10.27
N SER A 279 -20.70 17.81 10.47
CA SER A 279 -20.44 18.40 11.78
C SER A 279 -21.68 19.07 12.38
N ALA A 280 -22.51 19.74 11.57
CA ALA A 280 -23.75 20.36 12.05
C ALA A 280 -24.80 19.34 12.51
N GLU A 281 -24.80 18.13 11.95
CA GLU A 281 -25.73 17.05 12.33
C GLU A 281 -25.35 16.35 13.64
N VAL A 282 -24.09 16.44 14.07
CA VAL A 282 -23.57 15.82 15.30
C VAL A 282 -22.63 16.77 16.05
N PRO A 283 -23.16 17.88 16.62
CA PRO A 283 -22.34 18.91 17.27
C PRO A 283 -21.56 18.39 18.48
N ASP A 284 -22.08 17.36 19.15
CA ASP A 284 -21.47 16.75 20.35
C ASP A 284 -20.55 15.55 20.02
N ALA A 285 -20.41 15.18 18.74
CA ALA A 285 -19.53 14.09 18.36
C ALA A 285 -18.06 14.49 18.48
N SER A 286 -17.21 13.49 18.76
CA SER A 286 -15.76 13.63 18.57
C SER A 286 -15.43 14.07 17.15
N PHE A 287 -14.25 14.65 16.96
CA PHE A 287 -13.71 15.04 15.66
C PHE A 287 -14.00 13.98 14.57
N ILE A 288 -14.61 14.43 13.46
CA ILE A 288 -14.90 13.62 12.27
C ILE A 288 -13.95 14.07 11.17
N SER A 289 -13.23 13.12 10.57
CA SER A 289 -12.29 13.42 9.48
C SER A 289 -12.99 13.51 8.12
N ASP A 290 -12.33 14.16 7.15
CA ASP A 290 -12.79 14.13 5.75
C ASP A 290 -12.91 12.69 5.22
N GLY A 291 -12.02 11.79 5.67
CA GLY A 291 -12.06 10.36 5.33
C GLY A 291 -13.34 9.68 5.82
N ASP A 292 -13.75 9.94 7.06
CA ASP A 292 -14.99 9.36 7.62
C ASP A 292 -16.21 9.80 6.80
N VAL A 293 -16.29 11.10 6.50
CA VAL A 293 -17.39 11.70 5.72
C VAL A 293 -17.42 11.16 4.29
N LEU A 294 -16.26 11.12 3.61
CA LEU A 294 -16.16 10.63 2.24
C LEU A 294 -16.48 9.14 2.14
N SER A 295 -16.01 8.31 3.08
CA SER A 295 -16.29 6.88 3.10
C SER A 295 -17.80 6.61 3.19
N VAL A 296 -18.52 7.30 4.07
CA VAL A 296 -19.98 7.10 4.21
C VAL A 296 -20.78 7.73 3.06
N TRP A 297 -20.33 8.88 2.54
CA TRP A 297 -20.95 9.53 1.39
C TRP A 297 -20.84 8.66 0.12
N LEU A 298 -19.65 8.13 -0.17
CA LEU A 298 -19.44 7.19 -1.28
C LEU A 298 -20.23 5.90 -1.10
N SER A 299 -20.28 5.37 0.12
CA SER A 299 -21.07 4.17 0.44
C SER A 299 -22.55 4.39 0.16
N ARG A 300 -23.09 5.55 0.56
CA ARG A 300 -24.48 5.93 0.24
C ARG A 300 -24.71 6.04 -1.25
N LEU A 301 -23.78 6.63 -1.99
CA LEU A 301 -23.87 6.73 -3.45
C LEU A 301 -23.93 5.34 -4.10
N ILE A 302 -22.99 4.44 -3.76
CA ILE A 302 -22.92 3.08 -4.30
C ILE A 302 -24.20 2.30 -3.98
N VAL A 303 -24.63 2.32 -2.72
CA VAL A 303 -25.83 1.60 -2.27
C VAL A 303 -27.11 2.13 -2.92
N SER A 304 -27.19 3.43 -3.18
CA SER A 304 -28.35 4.05 -3.84
C SER A 304 -28.39 3.75 -5.33
N VAL A 305 -27.27 3.89 -6.04
CA VAL A 305 -27.17 3.66 -7.49
C VAL A 305 -27.42 2.19 -7.86
N ASN A 306 -26.99 1.25 -7.00
CA ASN A 306 -27.24 -0.17 -7.22
C ASN A 306 -28.59 -0.65 -6.70
N GLU A 307 -29.42 0.26 -6.16
CA GLU A 307 -30.68 -0.08 -5.47
C GLU A 307 -30.52 -1.21 -4.43
N TRP A 308 -29.34 -1.32 -3.82
CA TRP A 308 -29.00 -2.44 -2.95
C TRP A 308 -29.89 -2.42 -1.71
N THR A 309 -30.39 -3.60 -1.33
CA THR A 309 -31.31 -3.80 -0.20
C THR A 309 -30.72 -4.70 0.90
N GLY A 310 -29.54 -5.27 0.68
CA GLY A 310 -28.90 -6.18 1.62
C GLY A 310 -28.00 -5.50 2.66
N PRO A 311 -27.26 -6.31 3.44
CA PRO A 311 -26.26 -5.81 4.36
C PRO A 311 -25.07 -5.19 3.62
N VAL A 312 -24.39 -4.27 4.27
CA VAL A 312 -23.22 -3.54 3.76
C VAL A 312 -22.11 -3.59 4.80
N THR A 313 -20.90 -3.96 4.35
CA THR A 313 -19.69 -3.91 5.16
C THR A 313 -18.80 -2.79 4.63
N LEU A 314 -18.46 -1.85 5.49
CA LEU A 314 -17.41 -0.86 5.22
C LEU A 314 -16.11 -1.35 5.85
N LEU A 315 -15.04 -1.31 5.06
CA LEU A 315 -13.69 -1.64 5.48
C LEU A 315 -12.83 -0.41 5.25
N ASN A 316 -12.26 0.14 6.32
CA ASN A 316 -11.22 1.16 6.24
C ASN A 316 -9.90 0.56 6.71
N VAL A 317 -8.83 0.77 5.95
CA VAL A 317 -7.48 0.38 6.37
C VAL A 317 -6.89 1.53 7.18
N VAL A 318 -6.48 1.24 8.41
CA VAL A 318 -6.05 2.23 9.39
C VAL A 318 -4.57 2.03 9.70
N ASP A 319 -3.77 3.09 9.55
CA ASP A 319 -2.39 3.12 10.06
C ASP A 319 -2.40 3.14 11.59
N ILE A 320 -1.74 2.17 12.22
CA ILE A 320 -1.72 2.06 13.67
C ILE A 320 -0.43 2.60 14.31
N ARG A 321 0.58 3.03 13.53
CA ARG A 321 1.85 3.58 14.06
C ARG A 321 1.63 4.70 15.07
N SER A 322 0.82 5.69 14.70
CA SER A 322 0.51 6.85 15.56
C SER A 322 -0.33 6.52 16.79
N ARG A 323 -0.86 5.29 16.89
CA ARG A 323 -1.70 4.82 17.99
C ARG A 323 -0.91 3.95 18.99
N LEU A 324 0.37 3.70 18.70
CA LEU A 324 1.27 2.83 19.44
C LEU A 324 2.49 3.61 19.95
N PRO A 325 2.30 4.62 20.83
CA PRO A 325 3.38 5.49 21.26
C PRO A 325 4.50 4.70 21.98
N SER A 326 4.17 3.63 22.70
CA SER A 326 5.13 2.76 23.40
C SER A 326 6.01 1.93 22.46
N VAL A 327 5.61 1.76 21.20
CA VAL A 327 6.36 1.01 20.19
C VAL A 327 7.30 1.93 19.39
N PHE A 328 6.86 3.17 19.14
CA PHE A 328 7.56 4.14 18.30
C PHE A 328 8.05 5.37 19.09
N GLU A 329 8.63 5.16 20.27
CA GLU A 329 9.16 6.25 21.11
C GLU A 329 10.39 6.94 20.50
N LYS A 330 11.16 6.21 19.67
CA LYS A 330 12.37 6.73 19.02
C LYS A 330 12.02 7.52 17.77
N PRO A 331 12.68 8.67 17.51
CA PRO A 331 12.51 9.38 16.25
C PRO A 331 13.03 8.51 15.10
N GLY A 332 12.22 8.39 14.05
CA GLY A 332 12.55 7.58 12.88
C GLY A 332 11.31 7.23 12.07
N VAL A 333 11.48 6.38 11.06
CA VAL A 333 10.40 5.89 10.20
C VAL A 333 10.29 4.38 10.29
N TYR A 334 9.08 3.83 10.23
CA TYR A 334 8.86 2.38 10.21
C TYR A 334 8.34 1.96 8.84
N LEU A 335 9.22 1.33 8.05
CA LEU A 335 8.94 1.03 6.65
C LEU A 335 8.01 -0.16 6.43
N GLN A 336 7.94 -1.10 7.38
CA GLN A 336 7.16 -2.32 7.21
C GLN A 336 5.66 -2.06 7.31
N ASN A 337 4.84 -3.00 6.87
CA ASN A 337 3.39 -2.89 6.95
C ASN A 337 2.93 -2.79 8.41
N LEU A 338 2.18 -1.73 8.74
CA LEU A 338 1.57 -1.58 10.06
C LEU A 338 0.20 -0.93 9.96
N THR A 339 -0.69 -1.64 9.26
CA THR A 339 -2.08 -1.24 9.09
C THR A 339 -3.03 -2.33 9.56
N MET A 340 -4.22 -1.92 9.98
CA MET A 340 -5.29 -2.84 10.38
C MET A 340 -6.62 -2.47 9.76
N PRO A 341 -7.44 -3.46 9.38
CA PRO A 341 -8.78 -3.19 8.91
C PRO A 341 -9.71 -2.80 10.07
N SER A 342 -10.47 -1.72 9.88
CA SER A 342 -11.62 -1.36 10.68
C SER A 342 -12.90 -1.66 9.92
N PHE A 343 -13.73 -2.51 10.52
CA PHE A 343 -14.98 -2.98 9.95
C PHE A 343 -16.17 -2.26 10.57
N VAL A 344 -17.13 -1.90 9.73
CA VAL A 344 -18.43 -1.38 10.13
C VAL A 344 -19.49 -2.15 9.34
N PHE A 345 -20.47 -2.71 10.06
CA PHE A 345 -21.54 -3.52 9.50
C PHE A 345 -22.86 -2.75 9.62
N LEU A 346 -23.47 -2.41 8.49
CA LEU A 346 -24.69 -1.62 8.43
C LEU A 346 -25.70 -2.24 7.46
N GLU A 347 -26.99 -1.96 7.67
CA GLU A 347 -28.01 -2.26 6.68
C GLU A 347 -28.07 -1.16 5.62
N SER A 348 -28.40 -1.53 4.38
CA SER A 348 -28.57 -0.56 3.28
C SER A 348 -29.56 0.56 3.61
N SER A 349 -30.63 0.23 4.36
CA SER A 349 -31.63 1.20 4.81
C SER A 349 -31.05 2.26 5.76
N VAL A 350 -30.16 1.86 6.65
CA VAL A 350 -29.45 2.78 7.56
C VAL A 350 -28.53 3.71 6.77
N ILE A 351 -27.77 3.16 5.81
CA ILE A 351 -26.88 3.97 4.96
C ILE A 351 -27.67 5.01 4.15
N LYS A 352 -28.81 4.63 3.58
CA LYS A 352 -29.66 5.53 2.76
C LYS A 352 -30.36 6.60 3.58
N ASN A 353 -30.86 6.26 4.77
CA ASN A 353 -31.82 7.10 5.49
C ASN A 353 -31.23 7.88 6.67
N SER A 354 -30.08 7.49 7.22
CA SER A 354 -29.47 8.19 8.36
C SER A 354 -28.82 9.51 7.96
N ALA A 355 -28.66 10.42 8.93
CA ALA A 355 -27.87 11.63 8.75
C ALA A 355 -26.41 11.27 8.39
N LEU A 356 -25.75 12.11 7.58
CA LEU A 356 -24.38 11.86 7.13
C LEU A 356 -23.39 11.88 8.31
N GLY A 357 -23.54 12.86 9.21
CA GLY A 357 -22.72 13.02 10.40
C GLY A 357 -22.84 11.85 11.37
N LEU A 358 -24.04 11.28 11.54
CA LEU A 358 -24.25 10.09 12.38
C LEU A 358 -23.52 8.87 11.82
N LEU A 359 -23.58 8.64 10.51
CA LEU A 359 -22.85 7.54 9.87
C LEU A 359 -21.33 7.74 9.98
N ALA A 360 -20.85 8.95 9.71
CA ALA A 360 -19.43 9.28 9.80
C ALA A 360 -18.91 9.10 11.24
N SER A 361 -19.68 9.53 12.25
CA SER A 361 -19.35 9.30 13.66
C SER A 361 -19.27 7.81 14.00
N HIS A 362 -20.16 6.98 13.45
CA HIS A 362 -20.10 5.53 13.66
C HIS A 362 -18.82 4.90 13.08
N VAL A 363 -18.39 5.34 11.89
CA VAL A 363 -17.10 4.94 11.29
C VAL A 363 -15.91 5.37 12.15
N CYS A 364 -15.88 6.65 12.54
CA CYS A 364 -14.84 7.21 13.40
C CYS A 364 -14.74 6.45 14.75
N ASN A 365 -15.88 6.12 15.36
CA ASN A 365 -15.94 5.37 16.62
C ASN A 365 -15.41 3.93 16.45
N SER A 366 -15.70 3.27 15.32
CA SER A 366 -15.16 1.93 15.04
C SER A 366 -13.63 1.95 14.90
N ILE A 367 -13.09 2.95 14.21
CA ILE A 367 -11.64 3.15 14.09
C ILE A 367 -11.01 3.39 15.48
N SER A 368 -11.64 4.23 16.29
CA SER A 368 -11.17 4.56 17.65
C SER A 368 -11.26 3.39 18.63
N LEU A 369 -12.27 2.52 18.49
CA LEU A 369 -12.42 1.32 19.31
C LEU A 369 -11.31 0.31 19.00
N ASN A 370 -10.99 0.12 17.71
CA ASN A 370 -9.90 -0.75 17.30
C ASN A 370 -8.55 -0.24 17.82
N ALA A 371 -8.33 1.08 17.77
CA ALA A 371 -7.11 1.70 18.30
C ALA A 371 -6.91 1.47 19.80
N ARG A 372 -7.98 1.65 20.62
CA ARG A 372 -7.90 1.48 22.08
C ARG A 372 -7.61 0.06 22.53
N ARG A 373 -7.90 -0.94 21.71
CA ARG A 373 -7.66 -2.36 22.01
C ARG A 373 -6.23 -2.81 21.67
N LEU A 374 -5.44 -1.94 21.04
CA LEU A 374 -4.02 -2.18 20.73
C LEU A 374 -3.08 -1.69 21.83
N GLN A 375 -3.59 -0.91 22.79
CA GLN A 375 -2.91 -0.46 24.01
C GLN A 375 -3.25 -1.40 25.15
#